data_AF-A0A3L7JVC3-F1
#
_entry.id   AF-A0A3L7JVC3-F1
#
_cell.length_a   1.000
_cell.length_b   1.000
_cell.length_c   1.000
_cell.angle_alpha   90.00
_cell.angle_beta   90.00
_cell.angle_gamma   90.00
#
_symmetry.space_group_name_H-M   'P 1'
#
loop_
_entity.id
_entity.type
_entity.pdbx_description
1 polymer ?
#
loop_
_entity_poly.entity_id
_entity_poly.type
_entity_poly.pdbx_seq_one_letter_code
_entity_poly.pdbx_strand_id
1 'polypeptide(L)'
;MSKSEVKSMKKWEKLRKNGKWNYIFYSGLIGWGLPTGLLVFILNHIFQHGIDIPQYFTAGWLKELAVDVLIFLLGGFFLGLSMWKVNESFYQEEFAKAKAEDDYPYKEKYLS
;
A
#
# COMPACT_ATOMS: atom_id res chain seq x y z
N MET A 1 -9.59 -22.80 11.53
CA MET A 1 -8.75 -21.62 11.21
C MET A 1 -7.47 -21.58 12.06
N SER A 2 -6.31 -21.30 11.47
CA SER A 2 -5.00 -21.15 12.13
C SER A 2 -4.88 -19.82 12.90
N LYS A 3 -4.02 -19.76 13.92
CA LYS A 3 -3.76 -18.52 14.69
C LYS A 3 -3.28 -17.35 13.81
N SER A 4 -2.59 -17.64 12.70
CA SER A 4 -2.10 -16.64 11.74
C SER A 4 -3.23 -16.01 10.93
N GLU A 5 -4.20 -16.80 10.46
CA GLU A 5 -5.35 -16.31 9.67
C GLU A 5 -6.19 -15.33 10.49
N VAL A 6 -6.51 -15.68 11.74
CA VAL A 6 -7.26 -14.77 12.64
C VAL A 6 -6.51 -13.45 12.87
N LYS A 7 -5.20 -13.51 13.13
CA LYS A 7 -4.39 -12.31 13.34
C LYS A 7 -4.44 -11.40 12.10
N SER A 8 -4.41 -11.99 10.91
CA SER A 8 -4.53 -11.28 9.63
C SER A 8 -5.91 -10.65 9.47
N MET A 9 -7.00 -11.37 9.77
CA MET A 9 -8.37 -10.84 9.74
C MET A 9 -8.53 -9.63 10.67
N LYS A 10 -8.13 -9.74 11.94
CA LYS A 10 -8.24 -8.62 12.91
C LYS A 10 -7.43 -7.40 12.48
N LYS A 11 -6.24 -7.63 11.91
CA LYS A 11 -5.41 -6.54 11.37
C LYS A 11 -6.13 -5.87 10.19
N TRP A 12 -6.70 -6.65 9.28
CA TRP A 12 -7.47 -6.14 8.15
C TRP A 12 -8.72 -5.39 8.59
N GLU A 13 -9.49 -5.91 9.56
CA GLU A 13 -10.66 -5.21 10.12
C GLU A 13 -10.29 -3.84 10.69
N LYS A 14 -9.18 -3.75 11.43
CA LYS A 14 -8.70 -2.46 11.98
C LYS A 14 -8.34 -1.48 10.86
N LEU A 15 -7.67 -1.96 9.81
CA LEU A 15 -7.33 -1.13 8.64
C LEU A 15 -8.57 -0.71 7.86
N ARG A 16 -9.52 -1.64 7.67
CA ARG A 16 -10.78 -1.42 6.96
C ARG A 16 -11.68 -0.39 7.66
N LYS A 17 -11.68 -0.36 9.01
CA LYS A 17 -12.43 0.63 9.81
C LYS A 17 -12.05 2.08 9.48
N ASN A 18 -10.80 2.32 9.10
CA ASN A 18 -10.34 3.65 8.71
C ASN A 18 -10.79 4.05 7.29
N GLY A 19 -11.42 3.12 6.55
CA GLY A 19 -11.99 3.36 5.23
C GLY A 19 -11.04 3.05 4.07
N LYS A 20 -11.65 2.73 2.92
CA LYS A 20 -10.97 2.37 1.68
C LYS A 20 -10.00 3.45 1.19
N TRP A 21 -10.48 4.69 1.14
CA TRP A 21 -9.67 5.81 0.64
C TRP A 21 -8.46 6.06 1.53
N ASN A 22 -8.63 6.01 2.86
CA ASN A 22 -7.54 6.16 3.80
C ASN A 22 -6.44 5.10 3.56
N TYR A 23 -6.83 3.83 3.38
CA TYR A 23 -5.88 2.77 3.04
C TYR A 23 -5.15 3.04 1.73
N ILE A 24 -5.85 3.45 0.67
CA ILE A 24 -5.22 3.72 -0.64
C ILE A 24 -4.25 4.91 -0.54
N PHE A 25 -4.62 5.98 0.15
CA PHE A 25 -3.75 7.14 0.36
C PHE A 25 -2.50 6.77 1.15
N TYR A 26 -2.63 6.10 2.30
CA TYR A 26 -1.48 5.81 3.16
C TYR A 26 -0.63 4.63 2.67
N SER A 27 -1.26 3.53 2.25
CA SER A 27 -0.53 2.33 1.83
C SER A 27 -0.11 2.37 0.36
N GLY A 28 -0.89 3.01 -0.51
CA GLY A 28 -0.62 3.11 -1.94
C GLY A 28 0.20 4.36 -2.31
N LEU A 29 -0.36 5.56 -2.09
CA LEU A 29 0.31 6.80 -2.49
C LEU A 29 1.52 7.13 -1.61
N ILE A 30 1.31 7.27 -0.30
CA ILE A 30 2.34 7.78 0.61
C ILE A 30 3.36 6.68 0.95
N GLY A 31 2.90 5.45 1.14
CA GLY A 31 3.76 4.33 1.52
C GLY A 31 4.58 3.74 0.36
N TRP A 32 4.08 3.83 -0.87
CA TRP A 32 4.73 3.21 -2.03
C TRP A 32 5.02 4.22 -3.15
N GLY A 33 4.02 4.95 -3.63
CA GLY A 33 4.17 5.86 -4.76
C GLY A 33 5.18 6.98 -4.54
N LEU A 34 5.10 7.70 -3.41
CA LEU A 34 5.98 8.84 -3.12
C LEU A 34 7.45 8.41 -2.90
N PRO A 35 7.78 7.40 -2.07
CA PRO A 35 9.15 6.95 -1.91
C PRO A 35 9.75 6.37 -3.20
N THR A 36 8.97 5.60 -3.96
CA THR A 36 9.45 5.02 -5.23
C THR A 36 9.69 6.09 -6.28
N GLY A 37 8.81 7.08 -6.43
CA GLY A 37 9.01 8.18 -7.37
C GLY A 37 10.27 8.99 -7.06
N LEU A 38 10.50 9.29 -5.76
CA LEU A 38 11.72 9.97 -5.34
C LEU A 38 12.98 9.12 -5.58
N LEU A 39 12.92 7.82 -5.28
CA LEU A 39 14.04 6.90 -5.47
C LEU A 39 14.39 6.76 -6.95
N VAL A 40 13.41 6.64 -7.83
CA VAL A 40 13.62 6.54 -9.27
C VAL A 40 14.20 7.82 -9.85
N PHE A 41 13.73 8.98 -9.40
CA PHE A 41 14.32 10.27 -9.77
C PHE A 41 15.83 10.33 -9.43
N ILE A 42 16.19 9.93 -8.19
CA ILE A 42 17.59 9.90 -7.74
C ILE A 42 18.42 8.91 -8.58
N LEU A 43 17.89 7.71 -8.83
CA LEU A 43 18.59 6.70 -9.63
C LEU A 43 18.79 7.17 -11.07
N ASN A 44 17.76 7.72 -11.71
CA ASN A 44 17.85 8.26 -13.07
C ASN A 44 18.95 9.32 -13.17
N HIS A 45 19.04 10.23 -12.21
CA HIS A 45 20.07 11.25 -12.16
C HIS A 45 21.48 10.66 -11.96
N ILE A 46 21.62 9.66 -11.09
CA ILE A 46 22.89 8.93 -10.90
C ILE A 46 23.32 8.24 -12.20
N PHE A 47 22.39 7.60 -12.91
CA PHE A 47 22.70 6.91 -14.16
C PHE A 47 23.04 7.86 -15.31
N GLN A 48 22.41 9.03 -15.38
CA GLN A 48 22.63 9.99 -16.46
C GLN A 48 23.85 10.90 -16.22
N HIS A 49 24.09 11.32 -14.98
CA HIS A 49 25.07 12.34 -14.65
C HIS A 49 26.21 11.84 -13.73
N GLY A 50 26.21 10.56 -13.35
CA GLY A 50 27.13 10.05 -12.33
C GLY A 50 26.82 10.68 -10.97
N ILE A 51 27.81 10.86 -10.09
CA ILE A 51 27.61 11.46 -8.75
C ILE A 51 27.86 13.00 -8.79
N ASP A 52 27.67 13.63 -9.95
CA ASP A 52 27.85 15.07 -10.10
C ASP A 52 26.58 15.83 -9.66
N ILE A 53 26.42 15.96 -8.33
CA ILE A 53 25.23 16.53 -7.69
C ILE A 53 24.85 17.94 -8.21
N PRO A 54 25.78 18.85 -8.52
CA PRO A 54 25.45 20.13 -9.17
C PRO A 54 24.63 20.00 -10.46
N GLN A 55 24.82 18.92 -11.24
CA GLN A 55 24.06 18.72 -12.49
C GLN A 55 22.60 18.33 -12.24
N TYR A 56 22.27 17.84 -11.04
CA TYR A 56 20.92 17.37 -10.71
C TYR A 56 19.92 18.51 -10.52
N PHE A 57 20.40 19.73 -10.28
CA PHE A 57 19.56 20.89 -10.01
C PHE A 57 19.61 21.91 -11.16
N THR A 58 19.80 21.43 -12.39
CA THR A 58 19.84 22.23 -13.61
C THR A 58 18.44 22.55 -14.15
N ALA A 59 18.31 23.53 -15.04
CA ALA A 59 17.02 24.00 -15.54
C ALA A 59 16.15 22.86 -16.08
N GLY A 60 15.05 22.55 -15.39
CA GLY A 60 14.13 21.46 -15.76
C GLY A 60 13.98 20.35 -14.71
N TRP A 61 14.89 20.27 -13.73
CA TRP A 61 14.89 19.21 -12.70
C TRP A 61 13.56 19.08 -11.94
N LEU A 62 12.91 20.20 -11.63
CA LEU A 62 11.59 20.22 -10.97
C LEU A 62 10.49 19.58 -11.82
N LYS A 63 10.54 19.77 -13.14
CA LYS A 63 9.56 19.20 -14.06
C LYS A 63 9.73 17.68 -14.14
N GLU A 64 10.97 17.21 -14.24
CA GLU A 64 11.28 15.78 -14.28
C GLU A 64 10.89 15.09 -12.98
N LEU A 65 11.28 15.67 -11.83
CA LEU A 65 10.86 15.19 -10.52
C LEU A 65 9.33 15.14 -10.40
N ALA A 66 8.63 16.19 -10.84
CA ALA A 66 7.17 16.22 -10.79
C ALA A 66 6.55 15.13 -11.67
N VAL A 67 7.06 14.91 -12.88
CA VAL A 67 6.57 13.87 -13.78
C VAL A 67 6.79 12.47 -13.17
N ASP A 68 8.00 12.19 -12.69
CA ASP A 68 8.34 10.90 -12.07
C ASP A 68 7.45 10.63 -10.85
N VAL A 69 7.39 11.58 -9.92
CA VAL A 69 6.56 11.46 -8.72
C VAL A 69 5.08 11.28 -9.09
N LEU A 70 4.55 12.02 -10.06
CA LEU A 70 3.14 11.87 -10.47
C LEU A 70 2.86 10.49 -11.07
N ILE A 71 3.74 9.97 -11.93
CA ILE A 71 3.58 8.63 -12.52
C ILE A 71 3.57 7.56 -11.42
N PHE A 72 4.51 7.63 -10.47
CA PHE A 72 4.59 6.66 -9.38
C PHE A 72 3.49 6.82 -8.34
N LEU A 73 2.97 8.04 -8.10
CA LEU A 73 1.78 8.25 -7.28
C LEU A 73 0.53 7.64 -7.91
N LEU A 74 0.34 7.79 -9.23
CA LEU A 74 -0.74 7.12 -9.95
C LEU A 74 -0.56 5.59 -9.90
N GLY A 75 0.65 5.08 -10.10
CA GLY A 75 0.97 3.67 -9.93
C GLY A 75 0.62 3.16 -8.53
N GLY A 76 1.04 3.89 -7.48
CA GLY A 76 0.73 3.59 -6.08
C GLY A 76 -0.76 3.64 -5.78
N PHE A 77 -1.51 4.53 -6.43
CA PHE A 77 -2.97 4.58 -6.34
C PHE A 77 -3.63 3.30 -6.87
N PHE A 78 -3.27 2.89 -8.10
CA PHE A 78 -3.82 1.67 -8.70
C PHE A 78 -3.40 0.41 -7.94
N LEU A 79 -2.17 0.37 -7.42
CA LEU A 79 -1.71 -0.70 -6.53
C LEU A 79 -2.50 -0.74 -5.23
N GLY A 80 -2.72 0.41 -4.58
CA GLY A 80 -3.53 0.51 -3.37
C GLY A 80 -4.98 0.05 -3.61
N LEU A 81 -5.57 0.40 -4.75
CA LEU A 81 -6.89 -0.07 -5.17
C LEU A 81 -6.93 -1.59 -5.37
N SER A 82 -5.90 -2.14 -6.03
CA SER A 82 -5.79 -3.57 -6.32
C SER A 82 -5.59 -4.37 -5.04
N MET A 83 -4.66 -3.95 -4.18
CA MET A 83 -4.44 -4.56 -2.87
C MET A 83 -5.68 -4.50 -1.98
N TRP A 84 -6.42 -3.38 -1.99
CA TRP A 84 -7.67 -3.31 -1.25
C TRP A 84 -8.67 -4.37 -1.72
N LYS A 85 -8.85 -4.52 -3.04
CA LYS A 85 -9.75 -5.54 -3.60
C LYS A 85 -9.33 -6.96 -3.21
N VAL A 86 -8.04 -7.25 -3.31
CA VAL A 86 -7.46 -8.55 -2.95
C VAL A 86 -7.67 -8.85 -1.46
N ASN A 87 -7.35 -7.90 -0.58
CA ASN A 87 -7.55 -8.09 0.86
C ASN A 87 -9.04 -8.23 1.23
N GLU A 88 -9.93 -7.52 0.53
CA GLU A 88 -11.37 -7.66 0.71
C GLU A 88 -11.88 -9.03 0.27
N SER A 89 -11.38 -9.58 -0.84
CA SER A 89 -11.77 -10.93 -1.29
C SER A 89 -11.28 -12.00 -0.32
N PHE A 90 -10.02 -11.92 0.14
CA PHE A 90 -9.49 -12.83 1.15
C PHE A 90 -10.30 -12.79 2.44
N TYR A 91 -10.65 -11.58 2.90
CA TYR A 91 -11.48 -11.42 4.09
C TYR A 91 -12.87 -12.05 3.94
N GLN A 92 -13.51 -11.90 2.79
CA GLN A 92 -14.82 -12.51 2.54
C GLN A 92 -14.74 -14.04 2.48
N GLU A 93 -13.69 -14.60 1.88
CA GLU A 93 -13.47 -16.05 1.83
C GLU A 93 -13.22 -16.63 3.22
N GLU A 94 -12.36 -16.01 4.02
CA GLU A 94 -12.08 -16.45 5.40
C GLU A 94 -13.33 -16.32 6.29
N PHE A 95 -14.11 -15.25 6.13
CA PHE A 95 -15.36 -15.05 6.85
C PHE A 95 -16.43 -16.08 6.44
N ALA A 96 -16.53 -16.42 5.16
CA ALA A 96 -17.46 -17.44 4.66
C ALA A 96 -17.11 -18.83 5.20
N LYS A 97 -15.81 -19.18 5.23
CA LYS A 97 -15.32 -20.43 5.83
C LYS A 97 -15.66 -20.51 7.32
N ALA A 98 -15.37 -19.46 8.09
CA ALA A 98 -15.67 -19.40 9.53
C ALA A 98 -17.17 -19.61 9.83
N LYS A 99 -18.05 -19.05 8.98
CA LYS A 99 -19.50 -19.20 9.13
C LYS A 99 -20.00 -20.60 8.76
N ALA A 100 -19.39 -21.25 7.78
CA ALA A 100 -19.76 -22.60 7.35
C ALA A 100 -19.34 -23.69 8.35
N GLU A 101 -18.29 -23.44 9.13
CA GLU A 101 -17.75 -24.38 10.11
C GLU A 101 -18.48 -24.37 11.47
N ASP A 102 -19.54 -23.54 11.64
CA ASP A 102 -20.21 -23.24 12.92
C ASP A 102 -19.24 -22.89 14.09
N ASP A 103 -17.98 -22.57 13.75
CA ASP A 103 -16.92 -22.08 14.63
C ASP A 103 -17.12 -20.57 14.91
N TYR A 104 -18.38 -20.17 15.08
CA TYR A 104 -18.76 -18.79 15.40
C TYR A 104 -19.06 -18.60 16.90
N PRO A 105 -18.03 -18.72 17.76
CA PRO A 105 -17.96 -17.92 18.97
C PRO A 105 -16.62 -17.16 19.06
N TYR A 106 -16.28 -16.34 18.05
CA TYR A 106 -15.00 -15.62 18.07
C TYR A 106 -15.00 -14.32 18.91
N LYS A 107 -16.19 -13.82 19.30
CA LYS A 107 -16.32 -12.58 20.09
C LYS A 107 -15.82 -12.71 21.52
N GLU A 108 -15.87 -13.88 22.15
CA GLU A 108 -15.62 -13.98 23.60
C GLU A 108 -14.17 -14.34 23.96
N LYS A 109 -13.45 -15.10 23.13
CA LYS A 109 -12.17 -15.71 23.53
C LYS A 109 -10.93 -14.81 23.41
N TYR A 110 -11.07 -13.64 22.77
CA TYR A 110 -9.91 -12.79 22.43
C TYR A 110 -10.16 -11.29 22.58
N LEU A 111 -11.18 -10.92 23.38
CA LEU A 111 -11.45 -9.56 23.85
C LEU A 111 -11.14 -9.40 25.36
N SER A 112 -10.55 -10.42 26.01
CA SER A 112 -9.92 -10.32 27.33
C SER A 112 -8.53 -9.71 27.23
#